data_AF-A0A3S9FLP7-F1
#
_entry.id   AF-A0A3S9FLP7-F1
#
_cell.length_a   1.000
_cell.length_b   1.000
_cell.length_c   1.000
_cell.angle_alpha   90.00
_cell.angle_beta   90.00
_cell.angle_gamma   90.00
#
_symmetry.space_group_name_H-M   'P 1'
#
loop_
_entity.id
_entity.type
_entity.pdbx_description
1 polymer ?
#
loop_
_entity_poly.entity_id
_entity_poly.type
_entity_poly.pdbx_seq_one_letter_code
_entity_poly.pdbx_strand_id
1 'polypeptide(L)'
;MNCPETLSILRHELVQQLLRHEPPVPHPLDISPWLAMALLQKAIRRGHGQFALQAAATLLRQSPERFWRRACSIAFEDVGVADIDTVGLVTASLAGKSFRAKIGGEWSVASYLVERMCDAPKCRSADDLLMLAERHPSYEHLRLGLTYGTTSELLAFVRSSAPLPKRALAAWYLAGTDRCASPQLRTRKGTPQALFDDLCEAGHPHTLVEIAREGFRRAGQVLCPLVVLLASLKPEQPAVIEDDDFPPEAMCGVLPSWALDVYSREGQQALRRFLGRNCNTARWVRSHVSPAQRIKFLGDILFAVEGGLLRTHYRWPLADELRRLWEIESQGSHCPNATEIISLLRNDIPLLNEERQHV
;
A
#
# COMPACT_ATOMS: atom_id res chain seq x y z
N MET A 1 -27.42 6.23 -11.06
CA MET A 1 -26.42 5.91 -10.03
C MET A 1 -26.66 4.47 -9.56
N ASN A 2 -25.74 3.54 -9.86
CA ASN A 2 -25.90 2.09 -9.61
C ASN A 2 -25.06 1.61 -8.40
N CYS A 3 -24.64 2.52 -7.53
CA CYS A 3 -23.80 2.21 -6.35
C CYS A 3 -24.41 1.11 -5.45
N PRO A 4 -25.69 1.19 -5.04
CA PRO A 4 -26.28 0.16 -4.19
C PRO A 4 -26.31 -1.23 -4.85
N GLU A 5 -26.48 -1.27 -6.16
CA GLU A 5 -26.54 -2.50 -6.96
C GLU A 5 -25.17 -3.15 -7.06
N THR A 6 -24.12 -2.37 -7.36
CA THR A 6 -22.73 -2.86 -7.47
C THR A 6 -22.27 -3.52 -6.17
N LEU A 7 -22.45 -2.85 -5.03
CA LEU A 7 -22.06 -3.40 -3.74
C LEU A 7 -22.94 -4.59 -3.32
N SER A 8 -24.21 -4.63 -3.76
CA SER A 8 -25.08 -5.78 -3.52
C SER A 8 -24.58 -7.03 -4.26
N ILE A 9 -24.16 -6.88 -5.52
CA ILE A 9 -23.58 -7.98 -6.32
C ILE A 9 -22.31 -8.51 -5.66
N LEU A 10 -21.36 -7.64 -5.30
CA LEU A 10 -20.11 -8.06 -4.64
C LEU A 10 -20.34 -8.73 -3.28
N ARG A 11 -21.34 -8.26 -2.51
CA ARG A 11 -21.71 -8.91 -1.24
C ARG A 11 -22.32 -10.29 -1.47
N HIS A 12 -23.16 -10.43 -2.51
CA HIS A 12 -23.70 -11.72 -2.89
C HIS A 12 -22.59 -12.68 -3.31
N GLU A 13 -21.64 -12.22 -4.13
CA GLU A 13 -20.48 -13.00 -4.53
C GLU A 13 -19.63 -13.43 -3.32
N LEU A 14 -19.34 -12.51 -2.40
CA LEU A 14 -18.62 -12.83 -1.16
C LEU A 14 -19.31 -13.96 -0.38
N VAL A 15 -20.64 -13.91 -0.26
CA VAL A 15 -21.41 -14.99 0.38
C VAL A 15 -21.24 -16.31 -0.35
N GLN A 16 -21.33 -16.32 -1.69
CA GLN A 16 -21.15 -17.55 -2.48
C GLN A 16 -19.77 -18.17 -2.30
N GLN A 17 -18.72 -17.34 -2.22
CA GLN A 17 -17.36 -17.81 -2.00
C GLN A 17 -17.19 -18.38 -0.59
N LEU A 18 -17.75 -17.72 0.43
CA LEU A 18 -17.68 -18.18 1.82
C LEU A 18 -18.42 -19.51 2.06
N LEU A 19 -19.46 -19.82 1.30
CA LEU A 19 -20.14 -21.13 1.36
C LEU A 19 -19.22 -22.30 0.95
N ARG A 20 -18.16 -22.02 0.20
CA ARG A 20 -17.18 -23.01 -0.28
C ARG A 20 -15.87 -22.95 0.50
N HIS A 21 -15.75 -22.00 1.43
CA HIS A 21 -14.55 -21.75 2.21
C HIS A 21 -14.61 -22.49 3.54
N GLU A 22 -13.60 -23.28 3.84
CA GLU A 22 -13.42 -23.87 5.16
C GLU A 22 -12.43 -23.01 5.95
N PRO A 23 -12.89 -22.21 6.93
CA PRO A 23 -11.99 -21.29 7.63
C PRO A 23 -10.98 -22.07 8.48
N PRO A 24 -9.68 -21.77 8.37
CA PRO A 24 -8.65 -22.43 9.17
C PRO A 24 -8.84 -22.11 10.67
N VAL A 25 -8.24 -22.91 11.55
CA VAL A 25 -8.28 -22.60 13.00
C VAL A 25 -7.45 -21.33 13.27
N PRO A 26 -8.00 -20.32 13.95
CA PRO A 26 -7.26 -19.09 14.24
C PRO A 26 -6.10 -19.37 15.19
N HIS A 27 -4.89 -18.98 14.79
CA HIS A 27 -3.67 -19.13 15.57
C HIS A 27 -2.97 -17.77 15.78
N PRO A 28 -3.44 -16.95 16.74
CA PRO A 28 -2.88 -15.62 16.95
C PRO A 28 -1.49 -15.68 17.57
N LEU A 29 -0.64 -14.71 17.22
CA LEU A 29 0.68 -14.50 17.79
C LEU A 29 0.59 -13.65 19.07
N ASP A 30 1.59 -13.79 19.94
CA ASP A 30 1.78 -12.93 21.10
C ASP A 30 2.66 -11.72 20.73
N ILE A 31 2.10 -10.83 19.91
CA ILE A 31 2.78 -9.62 19.44
C ILE A 31 1.85 -8.42 19.55
N SER A 32 2.43 -7.21 19.51
CA SER A 32 1.65 -5.98 19.54
C SER A 32 0.75 -5.82 18.29
N PRO A 33 -0.38 -5.09 18.37
CA PRO A 33 -1.20 -4.81 17.20
C PRO A 33 -0.44 -4.06 16.10
N TRP A 34 0.57 -3.26 16.46
CA TRP A 34 1.37 -2.51 15.48
C TRP A 34 2.23 -3.45 14.64
N LEU A 35 2.90 -4.40 15.31
CA LEU A 35 3.71 -5.40 14.63
C LEU A 35 2.84 -6.37 13.83
N ALA A 36 1.67 -6.75 14.35
CA ALA A 36 0.71 -7.56 13.59
C ALA A 36 0.19 -6.85 12.33
N MET A 37 -0.04 -5.52 12.35
CA MET A 37 -0.39 -4.78 11.12
C MET A 37 0.74 -4.79 10.09
N ALA A 38 1.98 -4.56 10.54
CA ALA A 38 3.15 -4.60 9.67
C ALA A 38 3.36 -6.00 9.06
N LEU A 39 3.21 -7.06 9.87
CA LEU A 39 3.29 -8.45 9.45
C LEU A 39 2.19 -8.79 8.45
N LEU A 40 0.92 -8.46 8.75
CA LEU A 40 -0.22 -8.75 7.87
C LEU A 40 0.01 -8.22 6.45
N GLN A 41 0.38 -6.94 6.35
CA GLN A 41 0.58 -6.28 5.06
C GLN A 41 1.71 -6.92 4.26
N LYS A 42 2.88 -7.06 4.87
CA LYS A 42 4.05 -7.63 4.19
C LYS A 42 3.86 -9.11 3.86
N ALA A 43 3.20 -9.88 4.73
CA ALA A 43 2.88 -11.28 4.48
C ALA A 43 1.94 -11.41 3.27
N ILE A 44 0.91 -10.56 3.15
CA ILE A 44 0.05 -10.53 1.97
C ILE A 44 0.84 -10.16 0.72
N ARG A 45 1.61 -9.07 0.78
CA ARG A 45 2.48 -8.59 -0.30
C ARG A 45 3.42 -9.68 -0.86
N ARG A 46 3.90 -10.55 0.02
CA ARG A 46 4.81 -11.66 -0.26
C ARG A 46 4.13 -13.02 -0.46
N GLY A 47 2.79 -13.09 -0.40
CA GLY A 47 2.05 -14.36 -0.48
C GLY A 47 2.36 -15.36 0.64
N HIS A 48 2.80 -14.92 1.82
CA HIS A 48 2.99 -15.78 2.99
C HIS A 48 1.68 -15.97 3.76
N GLY A 49 0.82 -16.86 3.25
CA GLY A 49 -0.53 -17.09 3.80
C GLY A 49 -0.55 -17.38 5.30
N GLN A 50 0.34 -18.24 5.80
CA GLN A 50 0.38 -18.60 7.22
C GLN A 50 0.65 -17.38 8.13
N PHE A 51 1.69 -16.59 7.85
CA PHE A 51 1.99 -15.39 8.64
C PHE A 51 0.88 -14.35 8.51
N ALA A 52 0.27 -14.22 7.33
CA ALA A 52 -0.85 -13.30 7.13
C ALA A 52 -2.08 -13.69 7.98
N LEU A 53 -2.43 -14.98 8.01
CA LEU A 53 -3.53 -15.51 8.83
C LEU A 53 -3.26 -15.35 10.33
N GLN A 54 -2.04 -15.64 10.78
CA GLN A 54 -1.64 -15.44 12.18
C GLN A 54 -1.72 -13.95 12.58
N ALA A 55 -1.25 -13.04 11.72
CA ALA A 55 -1.35 -11.61 11.92
C ALA A 55 -2.82 -11.14 11.97
N ALA A 56 -3.65 -11.66 11.06
CA ALA A 56 -5.09 -11.37 11.00
C ALA A 56 -5.82 -11.84 12.27
N ALA A 57 -5.57 -13.08 12.72
CA ALA A 57 -6.13 -13.62 13.96
C ALA A 57 -5.74 -12.76 15.17
N THR A 58 -4.47 -12.33 15.22
CA THR A 58 -3.95 -11.44 16.26
C THR A 58 -4.71 -10.11 16.29
N LEU A 59 -4.87 -9.49 15.12
CA LEU A 59 -5.57 -8.21 15.00
C LEU A 59 -7.07 -8.32 15.27
N LEU A 60 -7.74 -9.36 14.80
CA LEU A 60 -9.16 -9.56 15.11
C LEU A 60 -9.39 -9.79 16.61
N ARG A 61 -8.45 -10.46 17.31
CA ARG A 61 -8.52 -10.64 18.76
C ARG A 61 -8.29 -9.33 19.52
N GLN A 62 -7.30 -8.54 19.12
CA GLN A 62 -6.85 -7.38 19.90
C GLN A 62 -7.43 -6.03 19.43
N SER A 63 -7.76 -5.89 18.15
CA SER A 63 -8.15 -4.63 17.50
C SER A 63 -8.89 -4.85 16.16
N PRO A 64 -10.11 -5.43 16.14
CA PRO A 64 -10.81 -5.79 14.90
C PRO A 64 -10.98 -4.63 13.90
N GLU A 65 -11.28 -3.42 14.39
CA GLU A 65 -11.42 -2.24 13.53
C GLU A 65 -10.13 -1.88 12.79
N ARG A 66 -8.96 -2.14 13.41
CA ARG A 66 -7.66 -1.92 12.76
C ARG A 66 -7.42 -2.96 11.68
N PHE A 67 -7.82 -4.21 11.88
CA PHE A 67 -7.76 -5.24 10.85
C PHE A 67 -8.52 -4.80 9.60
N TRP A 68 -9.81 -4.45 9.73
CA TRP A 68 -10.65 -4.14 8.56
C TRP A 68 -10.17 -2.90 7.80
N ARG A 69 -9.73 -1.85 8.50
CA ARG A 69 -9.13 -0.68 7.84
C ARG A 69 -7.84 -1.05 7.11
N ARG A 70 -6.96 -1.84 7.75
CA ARG A 70 -5.70 -2.28 7.15
C ARG A 70 -5.91 -3.21 5.96
N ALA A 71 -6.87 -4.14 6.03
CA ALA A 71 -7.24 -5.00 4.92
C ALA A 71 -7.70 -4.18 3.70
N CYS A 72 -8.52 -3.13 3.92
CA CYS A 72 -8.88 -2.20 2.86
C CYS A 72 -7.65 -1.49 2.27
N SER A 73 -6.75 -0.96 3.11
CA SER A 73 -5.51 -0.34 2.63
C SER A 73 -4.69 -1.30 1.79
N ILE A 74 -4.45 -2.52 2.27
CA ILE A 74 -3.66 -3.55 1.56
C ILE A 74 -4.30 -3.92 0.22
N ALA A 75 -5.63 -4.03 0.16
CA ALA A 75 -6.32 -4.32 -1.09
C ALA A 75 -6.06 -3.23 -2.14
N PHE A 76 -6.16 -1.95 -1.79
CA PHE A 76 -5.87 -0.87 -2.74
C PHE A 76 -4.37 -0.63 -2.99
N GLU A 77 -3.51 -0.93 -2.01
CA GLU A 77 -2.06 -0.67 -2.05
C GLU A 77 -1.28 -1.79 -2.72
N ASP A 78 -1.51 -3.05 -2.32
CA ASP A 78 -0.65 -4.18 -2.68
C ASP A 78 -1.28 -5.11 -3.72
N VAL A 79 -2.61 -5.24 -3.72
CA VAL A 79 -3.33 -5.95 -4.80
C VAL A 79 -3.62 -4.97 -5.95
N GLY A 80 -4.22 -3.82 -5.63
CA GLY A 80 -4.36 -2.68 -6.53
C GLY A 80 -5.08 -3.04 -7.84
N VAL A 81 -4.57 -2.51 -8.94
CA VAL A 81 -5.14 -2.74 -10.29
C VAL A 81 -4.92 -4.15 -10.84
N ALA A 82 -4.12 -4.99 -10.17
CA ALA A 82 -3.83 -6.33 -10.67
C ALA A 82 -5.02 -7.29 -10.52
N ASP A 83 -5.85 -7.10 -9.48
CA ASP A 83 -7.03 -7.92 -9.22
C ASP A 83 -8.14 -7.07 -8.55
N ILE A 84 -8.91 -6.40 -9.41
CA ILE A 84 -10.02 -5.53 -8.99
C ILE A 84 -11.13 -6.32 -8.28
N ASP A 85 -11.33 -7.59 -8.61
CA ASP A 85 -12.35 -8.42 -7.97
C ASP A 85 -12.02 -8.65 -6.50
N THR A 86 -10.75 -8.96 -6.20
CA THR A 86 -10.26 -9.05 -4.81
C THR A 86 -10.42 -7.73 -4.07
N VAL A 87 -10.11 -6.59 -4.70
CA VAL A 87 -10.36 -5.26 -4.11
C VAL A 87 -11.85 -5.03 -3.84
N GLY A 88 -12.71 -5.45 -4.76
CA GLY A 88 -14.17 -5.37 -4.64
C GLY A 88 -14.71 -6.18 -3.47
N LEU A 89 -14.28 -7.44 -3.30
CA LEU A 89 -14.71 -8.31 -2.21
C LEU A 89 -14.27 -7.79 -0.83
N VAL A 90 -13.02 -7.31 -0.73
CA VAL A 90 -12.55 -6.67 0.51
C VAL A 90 -13.38 -5.44 0.83
N THR A 91 -13.64 -4.58 -0.16
CA THR A 91 -14.48 -3.38 0.01
C THR A 91 -15.91 -3.75 0.44
N ALA A 92 -16.52 -4.76 -0.18
CA ALA A 92 -17.85 -5.24 0.16
C ALA A 92 -17.96 -5.71 1.63
N SER A 93 -16.90 -6.34 2.16
CA SER A 93 -16.82 -6.79 3.58
C SER A 93 -16.84 -5.65 4.61
N LEU A 94 -16.56 -4.41 4.18
CA LEU A 94 -16.58 -3.21 5.04
C LEU A 94 -18.02 -2.71 5.33
N ALA A 95 -19.04 -3.43 4.86
CA ALA A 95 -20.45 -3.11 5.12
C ALA A 95 -20.79 -3.03 6.63
N GLY A 96 -20.00 -3.69 7.48
CA GLY A 96 -20.03 -3.57 8.93
C GLY A 96 -20.07 -4.91 9.64
N LYS A 97 -19.86 -4.88 10.96
CA LYS A 97 -19.84 -6.08 11.82
C LYS A 97 -21.11 -6.93 11.69
N SER A 98 -22.28 -6.29 11.67
CA SER A 98 -23.56 -7.01 11.56
C SER A 98 -23.72 -7.76 10.23
N PHE A 99 -23.12 -7.27 9.14
CA PHE A 99 -23.12 -7.98 7.87
C PHE A 99 -22.24 -9.22 7.96
N ARG A 100 -21.00 -9.08 8.44
CA ARG A 100 -20.05 -10.19 8.58
C ARG A 100 -20.57 -11.29 9.51
N ALA A 101 -21.23 -10.90 10.61
CA ALA A 101 -21.88 -11.84 11.52
C ALA A 101 -22.93 -12.73 10.82
N LYS A 102 -23.63 -12.23 9.80
CA LYS A 102 -24.65 -12.98 9.06
C LYS A 102 -24.08 -13.98 8.05
N ILE A 103 -22.82 -13.83 7.66
CA ILE A 103 -22.22 -14.56 6.52
C ILE A 103 -21.06 -15.46 6.95
N GLY A 104 -20.95 -15.79 8.24
CA GLY A 104 -19.91 -16.68 8.78
C GLY A 104 -19.11 -16.11 9.96
N GLY A 105 -19.30 -14.83 10.30
CA GLY A 105 -18.58 -14.17 11.39
C GLY A 105 -17.25 -13.56 10.97
N GLU A 106 -16.63 -12.82 11.89
CA GLU A 106 -15.42 -12.02 11.60
C GLU A 106 -14.27 -12.87 11.05
N TRP A 107 -13.99 -14.02 11.68
CA TRP A 107 -12.85 -14.86 11.30
C TRP A 107 -13.03 -15.57 9.96
N SER A 108 -14.24 -16.09 9.67
CA SER A 108 -14.51 -16.74 8.38
C SER A 108 -14.31 -15.76 7.22
N VAL A 109 -14.84 -14.54 7.35
CA VAL A 109 -14.68 -13.51 6.32
C VAL A 109 -13.23 -13.06 6.22
N ALA A 110 -12.56 -12.81 7.35
CA ALA A 110 -11.19 -12.32 7.37
C ALA A 110 -10.18 -13.33 6.81
N SER A 111 -10.27 -14.61 7.20
CA SER A 111 -9.35 -15.66 6.71
C SER A 111 -9.46 -15.82 5.19
N TYR A 112 -10.69 -15.96 4.67
CA TYR A 112 -10.94 -16.02 3.23
C TYR A 112 -10.32 -14.84 2.46
N LEU A 113 -10.56 -13.62 2.92
CA LEU A 113 -10.04 -12.43 2.24
C LEU A 113 -8.51 -12.33 2.34
N VAL A 114 -7.92 -12.76 3.46
CA VAL A 114 -6.46 -12.77 3.63
C VAL A 114 -5.81 -13.79 2.70
N GLU A 115 -6.34 -15.01 2.62
CA GLU A 115 -5.85 -16.03 1.69
C GLU A 115 -5.99 -15.56 0.24
N ARG A 116 -7.17 -15.03 -0.12
CA ARG A 116 -7.40 -14.46 -1.45
C ARG A 116 -6.41 -13.35 -1.79
N MET A 117 -6.16 -12.41 -0.87
CA MET A 117 -5.17 -11.34 -1.09
C MET A 117 -3.74 -11.89 -1.16
N CYS A 118 -3.39 -12.93 -0.41
CA CYS A 118 -2.09 -13.60 -0.52
C CYS A 118 -1.88 -14.20 -1.91
N ASP A 119 -2.92 -14.83 -2.48
CA ASP A 119 -2.85 -15.54 -3.76
C ASP A 119 -2.99 -14.63 -4.98
N ALA A 120 -3.70 -13.49 -4.83
CA ALA A 120 -3.95 -12.56 -5.92
C ALA A 120 -2.65 -12.01 -6.55
N PRO A 121 -2.61 -11.74 -7.87
CA PRO A 121 -1.54 -10.94 -8.47
C PRO A 121 -1.40 -9.59 -7.74
N LYS A 122 -0.16 -9.09 -7.61
CA LYS A 122 0.13 -7.86 -6.87
C LYS A 122 0.48 -6.71 -7.79
N CYS A 123 0.00 -5.50 -7.49
CA CYS A 123 0.47 -4.28 -8.13
C CYS A 123 0.36 -3.09 -7.18
N ARG A 124 1.51 -2.46 -6.94
CA ARG A 124 1.65 -1.30 -6.05
C ARG A 124 1.73 0.05 -6.75
N SER A 125 1.44 0.10 -8.04
CA SER A 125 1.55 1.33 -8.84
C SER A 125 0.72 2.49 -8.29
N ALA A 126 -0.37 2.24 -7.55
CA ALA A 126 -1.14 3.28 -6.89
C ALA A 126 -0.37 3.92 -5.72
N ASP A 127 0.38 3.12 -4.96
CA ASP A 127 1.27 3.59 -3.89
C ASP A 127 2.49 4.31 -4.48
N ASP A 128 3.15 3.73 -5.50
CA ASP A 128 4.28 4.38 -6.17
C ASP A 128 3.85 5.75 -6.76
N LEU A 129 2.67 5.80 -7.40
CA LEU A 129 2.09 7.04 -7.92
C LEU A 129 1.81 8.06 -6.81
N LEU A 130 1.28 7.61 -5.67
CA LEU A 130 1.04 8.44 -4.50
C LEU A 130 2.36 9.03 -3.98
N MET A 131 3.36 8.19 -3.78
CA MET A 131 4.67 8.57 -3.25
C MET A 131 5.40 9.53 -4.20
N LEU A 132 5.28 9.33 -5.51
CA LEU A 132 5.78 10.26 -6.51
C LEU A 132 5.10 11.63 -6.43
N ALA A 133 3.77 11.66 -6.44
CA ALA A 133 3.01 12.91 -6.34
C ALA A 133 3.38 13.69 -5.06
N GLU A 134 3.57 12.98 -3.95
CA GLU A 134 3.94 13.55 -2.65
C GLU A 134 5.38 14.06 -2.62
N ARG A 135 6.36 13.23 -3.01
CA ARG A 135 7.77 13.40 -2.61
C ARG A 135 8.71 13.72 -3.76
N HIS A 136 8.33 13.47 -5.02
CA HIS A 136 9.24 13.72 -6.13
C HIS A 136 9.56 15.22 -6.24
N PRO A 137 10.85 15.62 -6.34
CA PRO A 137 11.24 17.04 -6.32
C PRO A 137 10.63 17.86 -7.47
N SER A 138 10.51 17.28 -8.66
CA SER A 138 9.96 17.99 -9.84
C SER A 138 8.51 18.46 -9.69
N TYR A 139 7.76 17.96 -8.70
CA TYR A 139 6.37 18.33 -8.46
C TYR A 139 6.20 19.33 -7.31
N GLU A 140 7.27 19.86 -6.70
CA GLU A 140 7.17 20.80 -5.57
C GLU A 140 6.35 22.05 -5.90
N HIS A 141 6.65 22.71 -7.02
CA HIS A 141 5.88 23.87 -7.47
C HIS A 141 4.44 23.53 -7.77
N LEU A 142 4.18 22.32 -8.28
CA LEU A 142 2.83 21.88 -8.62
C LEU A 142 2.00 21.61 -7.36
N ARG A 143 2.58 21.04 -6.30
CA ARG A 143 1.92 20.88 -4.98
C ARG A 143 1.45 22.23 -4.47
N LEU A 144 2.30 23.25 -4.53
CA LEU A 144 1.93 24.61 -4.13
C LEU A 144 0.85 25.21 -5.04
N GLY A 145 0.99 25.09 -6.36
CA GLY A 145 0.06 25.67 -7.33
C GLY A 145 -1.35 25.07 -7.26
N LEU A 146 -1.46 23.74 -7.24
CA LEU A 146 -2.76 23.05 -7.23
C LEU A 146 -3.53 23.22 -5.91
N THR A 147 -2.86 23.62 -4.81
CA THR A 147 -3.53 23.90 -3.54
C THR A 147 -4.70 24.88 -3.72
N TYR A 148 -4.53 25.89 -4.59
CA TYR A 148 -5.47 26.99 -4.78
C TYR A 148 -6.47 26.78 -5.92
N GLY A 149 -6.34 25.69 -6.69
CA GLY A 149 -7.25 25.43 -7.82
C GLY A 149 -8.68 25.21 -7.36
N THR A 150 -9.65 25.80 -8.04
CA THR A 150 -11.08 25.51 -7.85
C THR A 150 -11.39 24.04 -8.14
N THR A 151 -12.54 23.55 -7.67
CA THR A 151 -12.97 22.17 -7.96
C THR A 151 -13.00 21.92 -9.48
N SER A 152 -13.56 22.84 -10.27
CA SER A 152 -13.62 22.70 -11.74
C SER A 152 -12.24 22.66 -12.40
N GLU A 153 -11.29 23.50 -11.95
CA GLU A 153 -9.92 23.49 -12.47
C GLU A 153 -9.20 22.19 -12.13
N LEU A 154 -9.34 21.69 -10.90
CA LEU A 154 -8.73 20.42 -10.52
C LEU A 154 -9.33 19.25 -11.30
N LEU A 155 -10.65 19.21 -11.52
CA LEU A 155 -11.28 18.17 -12.32
C LEU A 155 -10.80 18.23 -13.78
N ALA A 156 -10.74 19.42 -14.37
CA ALA A 156 -10.16 19.61 -15.70
C ALA A 156 -8.70 19.13 -15.75
N PHE A 157 -7.93 19.35 -14.69
CA PHE A 157 -6.55 18.88 -14.58
C PHE A 157 -6.47 17.35 -14.49
N VAL A 158 -7.35 16.70 -13.72
CA VAL A 158 -7.44 15.23 -13.63
C VAL A 158 -7.76 14.60 -14.99
N ARG A 159 -8.62 15.24 -15.80
CA ARG A 159 -8.98 14.77 -17.15
C ARG A 159 -7.96 15.12 -18.24
N SER A 160 -6.98 15.97 -17.94
CA SER A 160 -6.01 16.42 -18.93
C SER A 160 -5.05 15.31 -19.40
N SER A 161 -4.29 15.59 -20.45
CA SER A 161 -3.18 14.76 -20.94
C SER A 161 -1.87 14.97 -20.16
N ALA A 162 -1.91 15.65 -19.01
CA ALA A 162 -0.72 15.85 -18.19
C ALA A 162 -0.14 14.51 -17.70
N PRO A 163 1.17 14.44 -17.39
CA PRO A 163 1.76 13.25 -16.77
C PRO A 163 0.98 12.76 -15.54
N LEU A 164 0.85 11.44 -15.40
CA LEU A 164 -0.03 10.81 -14.40
C LEU A 164 0.22 11.29 -12.95
N PRO A 165 1.47 11.45 -12.45
CA PRO A 165 1.71 11.99 -11.11
C PRO A 165 1.10 13.38 -10.87
N LYS A 166 1.04 14.22 -11.92
CA LYS A 166 0.42 15.54 -11.84
C LYS A 166 -1.10 15.43 -11.72
N ARG A 167 -1.72 14.54 -12.49
CA ARG A 167 -3.16 14.24 -12.43
C ARG A 167 -3.55 13.63 -11.08
N ALA A 168 -2.74 12.71 -10.57
CA ALA A 168 -2.88 12.11 -9.25
C ALA A 168 -2.87 13.15 -8.12
N LEU A 169 -1.97 14.14 -8.21
CA LEU A 169 -1.89 15.22 -7.24
C LEU A 169 -3.16 16.09 -7.23
N ALA A 170 -3.72 16.42 -8.41
CA ALA A 170 -5.00 17.12 -8.50
C ALA A 170 -6.16 16.28 -7.90
N ALA A 171 -6.18 14.97 -8.18
CA ALA A 171 -7.15 14.04 -7.60
C ALA A 171 -7.03 13.96 -6.06
N TRP A 172 -5.82 14.03 -5.50
CA TRP A 172 -5.61 14.07 -4.05
C TRP A 172 -6.19 15.34 -3.41
N TYR A 173 -5.96 16.51 -4.02
CA TYR A 173 -6.58 17.75 -3.54
C TYR A 173 -8.12 17.71 -3.63
N LEU A 174 -8.67 17.08 -4.66
CA LEU A 174 -10.12 16.85 -4.78
C LEU A 174 -10.64 15.84 -3.75
N ALA A 175 -9.88 14.80 -3.42
CA ALA A 175 -10.22 13.86 -2.36
C ALA A 175 -10.16 14.53 -0.97
N GLY A 176 -9.33 15.57 -0.82
CA GLY A 176 -9.22 16.36 0.40
C GLY A 176 -8.05 15.91 1.26
N THR A 177 -7.06 16.80 1.38
CA THR A 177 -5.86 16.59 2.19
C THR A 177 -6.12 16.81 3.68
N ASP A 178 -7.32 17.27 4.07
CA ASP A 178 -7.81 17.24 5.45
C ASP A 178 -8.15 15.81 5.92
N ARG A 179 -8.64 14.98 5.00
CA ARG A 179 -8.96 13.57 5.26
C ARG A 179 -7.80 12.64 4.93
N CYS A 180 -7.09 12.94 3.85
CA CYS A 180 -5.92 12.21 3.37
C CYS A 180 -4.67 13.05 3.57
N ALA A 181 -4.27 13.23 4.83
CA ALA A 181 -3.18 14.13 5.18
C ALA A 181 -1.84 13.70 4.58
N SER A 182 -1.04 14.69 4.20
CA SER A 182 0.35 14.54 3.77
C SER A 182 1.21 15.62 4.42
N PRO A 183 2.43 15.29 4.87
CA PRO A 183 3.38 16.30 5.34
C PRO A 183 3.88 17.26 4.25
N GLN A 184 3.69 16.93 2.96
CA GLN A 184 4.15 17.73 1.82
C GLN A 184 3.03 18.57 1.18
N LEU A 185 1.77 18.28 1.51
CA LEU A 185 0.62 18.99 0.95
C LEU A 185 0.00 19.91 1.98
N ARG A 186 -0.48 21.07 1.52
CA ARG A 186 -1.30 21.95 2.35
C ARG A 186 -2.65 21.31 2.61
N THR A 187 -3.13 21.43 3.85
CA THR A 187 -4.45 20.98 4.25
C THR A 187 -5.54 21.74 3.51
N ARG A 188 -6.46 21.01 2.89
CA ARG A 188 -7.59 21.53 2.14
C ARG A 188 -8.75 20.55 2.23
N LYS A 189 -9.95 21.09 2.43
CA LYS A 189 -11.20 20.34 2.30
C LYS A 189 -11.45 19.97 0.84
N GLY A 190 -11.56 18.68 0.57
CA GLY A 190 -11.87 18.14 -0.76
C GLY A 190 -13.35 18.19 -1.12
N THR A 191 -13.65 17.77 -2.35
CA THR A 191 -15.00 17.42 -2.82
C THR A 191 -15.00 16.00 -3.41
N PRO A 192 -14.82 14.94 -2.59
CA PRO A 192 -14.69 13.56 -3.08
C PRO A 192 -15.83 13.10 -3.97
N GLN A 193 -17.06 13.54 -3.67
CA GLN A 193 -18.24 13.20 -4.48
C GLN A 193 -18.06 13.68 -5.92
N ALA A 194 -17.65 14.93 -6.12
CA ALA A 194 -17.40 15.49 -7.45
C ALA A 194 -16.26 14.76 -8.18
N LEU A 195 -15.21 14.33 -7.46
CA LEU A 195 -14.14 13.52 -8.04
C LEU A 195 -14.65 12.18 -8.58
N PHE A 196 -15.39 11.42 -7.76
CA PHE A 196 -15.88 10.10 -8.20
C PHE A 196 -16.98 10.21 -9.26
N ASP A 197 -17.83 11.23 -9.19
CA ASP A 197 -18.83 11.49 -10.24
C ASP A 197 -18.14 11.83 -11.57
N ASP A 198 -17.10 12.67 -11.53
CA ASP A 198 -16.31 13.00 -12.72
C ASP A 198 -15.55 11.80 -13.29
N LEU A 199 -15.01 10.91 -12.44
CA LEU A 199 -14.38 9.68 -12.90
C LEU A 199 -15.38 8.78 -13.64
N CYS A 200 -16.63 8.69 -13.17
CA CYS A 200 -17.69 8.00 -13.92
C CYS A 200 -17.96 8.70 -15.27
N GLU A 201 -18.15 10.03 -15.27
CA GLU A 201 -18.44 10.81 -16.48
C GLU A 201 -17.29 10.77 -17.51
N ALA A 202 -16.05 10.63 -17.05
CA ALA A 202 -14.87 10.45 -17.89
C ALA A 202 -14.76 9.05 -18.52
N GLY A 203 -15.73 8.16 -18.29
CA GLY A 203 -15.82 6.85 -18.92
C GLY A 203 -15.06 5.73 -18.20
N HIS A 204 -14.61 5.94 -16.95
CA HIS A 204 -14.05 4.84 -16.17
C HIS A 204 -15.13 3.79 -15.84
N PRO A 205 -14.77 2.49 -15.71
CA PRO A 205 -15.75 1.45 -15.43
C PRO A 205 -16.53 1.73 -14.14
N HIS A 206 -17.86 1.87 -14.24
CA HIS A 206 -18.72 2.27 -13.11
C HIS A 206 -18.52 1.38 -11.87
N THR A 207 -18.44 0.06 -12.06
CA THR A 207 -18.19 -0.90 -10.98
C THR A 207 -16.93 -0.56 -10.19
N LEU A 208 -15.83 -0.24 -10.89
CA LEU A 208 -14.57 0.11 -10.26
C LEU A 208 -14.65 1.46 -9.53
N VAL A 209 -15.28 2.46 -10.13
CA VAL A 209 -15.45 3.76 -9.48
C VAL A 209 -16.25 3.62 -8.19
N GLU A 210 -17.29 2.79 -8.17
CA GLU A 210 -18.10 2.56 -6.97
C GLU A 210 -17.37 1.74 -5.89
N ILE A 211 -16.53 0.76 -6.28
CA ILE A 211 -15.61 0.09 -5.34
C ILE A 211 -14.67 1.13 -4.71
N ALA A 212 -14.04 1.98 -5.51
CA ALA A 212 -13.12 3.01 -5.03
C ALA A 212 -13.83 4.06 -4.16
N ARG A 213 -15.05 4.47 -4.53
CA ARG A 213 -15.88 5.41 -3.77
C ARG A 213 -16.20 4.87 -2.37
N GLU A 214 -16.64 3.61 -2.29
CA GLU A 214 -16.94 2.96 -1.00
C GLU A 214 -15.66 2.73 -0.18
N GLY A 215 -14.58 2.27 -0.82
CA GLY A 215 -13.26 2.11 -0.18
C GLY A 215 -12.78 3.44 0.44
N PHE A 216 -12.86 4.54 -0.32
CA PHE A 216 -12.51 5.87 0.15
C PHE A 216 -13.41 6.32 1.31
N ARG A 217 -14.71 6.08 1.23
CA ARG A 217 -15.67 6.44 2.29
C ARG A 217 -15.37 5.71 3.59
N ARG A 218 -14.94 4.45 3.52
CA ARG A 218 -14.69 3.58 4.69
C ARG A 218 -13.30 3.76 5.28
N ALA A 219 -12.28 3.90 4.44
CA ALA A 219 -10.88 3.89 4.86
C ALA A 219 -10.21 5.28 4.81
N GLY A 220 -10.77 6.23 4.05
CA GLY A 220 -10.19 7.57 3.88
C GLY A 220 -8.84 7.56 3.17
N GLN A 221 -8.63 6.63 2.23
CA GLN A 221 -7.34 6.44 1.56
C GLN A 221 -7.36 7.03 0.16
N VAL A 222 -6.39 7.89 -0.15
CA VAL A 222 -6.22 8.48 -1.49
C VAL A 222 -5.88 7.43 -2.55
N LEU A 223 -5.39 6.25 -2.17
CA LEU A 223 -5.14 5.15 -3.10
C LEU A 223 -6.40 4.75 -3.90
N CYS A 224 -7.60 4.90 -3.33
CA CYS A 224 -8.84 4.51 -3.99
C CYS A 224 -9.05 5.21 -5.35
N PRO A 225 -9.08 6.55 -5.45
CA PRO A 225 -9.17 7.21 -6.76
C PRO A 225 -7.94 6.98 -7.64
N LEU A 226 -6.74 6.74 -7.08
CA LEU A 226 -5.54 6.47 -7.88
C LEU A 226 -5.61 5.11 -8.59
N VAL A 227 -6.18 4.09 -7.96
CA VAL A 227 -6.46 2.80 -8.60
C VAL A 227 -7.40 2.98 -9.81
N VAL A 228 -8.40 3.86 -9.71
CA VAL A 228 -9.29 4.16 -10.86
C VAL A 228 -8.53 4.78 -12.03
N LEU A 229 -7.66 5.76 -11.75
CA LEU A 229 -6.84 6.41 -12.78
C LEU A 229 -5.89 5.43 -13.47
N LEU A 230 -5.29 4.52 -12.71
CA LEU A 230 -4.37 3.50 -13.22
C LEU A 230 -5.09 2.41 -14.01
N ALA A 231 -6.28 1.99 -13.60
CA ALA A 231 -7.00 0.88 -14.24
C ALA A 231 -7.32 1.15 -15.72
N SER A 232 -7.57 2.40 -16.12
CA SER A 232 -7.79 2.75 -17.53
C SER A 232 -6.52 2.79 -18.36
N LEU A 233 -5.35 2.81 -17.73
CA LEU A 233 -4.06 2.71 -18.40
C LEU A 233 -3.59 1.25 -18.42
N LYS A 234 -4.04 0.47 -17.44
CA LYS A 234 -4.22 -0.98 -17.41
C LYS A 234 -4.16 -1.71 -18.76
N PRO A 235 -3.08 -2.36 -19.25
CA PRO A 235 -3.25 -3.29 -20.35
C PRO A 235 -4.12 -4.47 -19.89
N GLU A 236 -4.86 -5.06 -20.82
CA GLU A 236 -5.68 -6.23 -20.53
C GLU A 236 -4.82 -7.37 -19.98
N GLN A 237 -3.64 -7.56 -20.59
CA GLN A 237 -2.65 -8.56 -20.20
C GLN A 237 -1.37 -7.91 -19.66
N PRO A 238 -0.76 -8.47 -18.62
CA PRO A 238 0.52 -7.98 -18.13
C PRO A 238 1.62 -8.23 -19.16
N ALA A 239 2.71 -7.47 -19.06
CA ALA A 239 3.93 -7.83 -19.78
C ALA A 239 4.50 -9.15 -19.22
N VAL A 240 4.55 -9.26 -17.88
CA VAL A 240 5.02 -10.44 -17.14
C VAL A 240 4.29 -10.50 -15.78
N ILE A 241 4.05 -11.71 -15.27
CA ILE A 241 3.76 -11.95 -13.85
C ILE A 241 4.92 -12.76 -13.28
N GLU A 242 5.68 -12.18 -12.37
CA GLU A 242 6.84 -12.83 -11.75
C GLU A 242 7.05 -12.36 -10.32
N ASP A 243 7.86 -13.09 -9.56
CA ASP A 243 8.26 -12.66 -8.22
C ASP A 243 9.40 -11.64 -8.33
N ASP A 244 9.35 -10.59 -7.51
CA ASP A 244 10.51 -9.72 -7.34
C ASP A 244 11.70 -10.50 -6.74
N ASP A 245 12.90 -9.94 -6.89
CA ASP A 245 14.12 -10.49 -6.30
C ASP A 245 14.16 -10.25 -4.78
N PHE A 246 13.64 -11.22 -4.01
CA PHE A 246 13.60 -11.17 -2.55
C PHE A 246 14.96 -11.46 -1.91
N PRO A 247 15.41 -10.65 -0.93
CA PRO A 247 16.57 -11.02 -0.13
C PRO A 247 16.26 -12.27 0.70
N PRO A 248 17.29 -13.04 1.12
CA PRO A 248 17.12 -14.23 1.94
C PRO A 248 16.28 -13.96 3.19
N GLU A 249 15.30 -14.83 3.43
CA GLU A 249 14.46 -14.75 4.63
C GLU A 249 15.23 -15.27 5.85
N ALA A 250 15.18 -14.50 6.94
CA ALA A 250 15.69 -14.90 8.24
C ALA A 250 14.58 -14.80 9.28
N MET A 251 14.58 -15.71 10.26
CA MET A 251 13.66 -15.64 11.40
C MET A 251 14.30 -14.87 12.56
N CYS A 252 13.53 -13.98 13.18
CA CYS A 252 13.82 -13.27 14.41
C CYS A 252 12.78 -13.72 15.46
N GLY A 253 13.12 -14.80 16.18
CA GLY A 253 12.15 -15.49 17.04
C GLY A 253 11.03 -16.13 16.21
N VAL A 254 9.79 -15.77 16.52
CA VAL A 254 8.60 -16.28 15.79
C VAL A 254 8.23 -15.46 14.56
N LEU A 255 8.96 -14.37 14.30
CA LEU A 255 8.66 -13.45 13.21
C LEU A 255 9.71 -13.51 12.12
N PRO A 256 9.33 -13.36 10.85
CA PRO A 256 10.29 -13.14 9.78
C PRO A 256 10.92 -11.74 9.93
N SER A 257 12.20 -11.62 9.60
CA SER A 257 12.99 -10.41 9.82
C SER A 257 12.43 -9.19 9.08
N TRP A 258 11.82 -9.41 7.90
CA TRP A 258 11.18 -8.36 7.11
C TRP A 258 9.96 -7.73 7.79
N ALA A 259 9.40 -8.34 8.85
CA ALA A 259 8.36 -7.71 9.68
C ALA A 259 8.93 -6.59 10.59
N LEU A 260 10.25 -6.57 10.82
CA LEU A 260 10.95 -5.62 11.67
C LEU A 260 11.58 -4.50 10.84
N ASP A 261 10.80 -3.48 10.51
CA ASP A 261 11.22 -2.36 9.67
C ASP A 261 11.01 -0.99 10.34
N VAL A 262 11.11 0.09 9.56
CA VAL A 262 10.99 1.46 10.07
C VAL A 262 9.62 1.75 10.72
N TYR A 263 8.59 0.94 10.47
CA TYR A 263 7.24 1.13 11.01
C TYR A 263 7.00 0.40 12.34
N SER A 264 7.96 -0.39 12.84
CA SER A 264 7.93 -0.96 14.19
C SER A 264 8.99 -0.34 15.09
N ARG A 265 8.78 -0.39 16.41
CA ARG A 265 9.75 0.19 17.36
C ARG A 265 11.04 -0.62 17.37
N GLU A 266 10.87 -1.93 17.33
CA GLU A 266 11.87 -2.97 17.25
C GLU A 266 12.71 -2.81 15.97
N GLY A 267 12.05 -2.65 14.82
CA GLY A 267 12.74 -2.42 13.55
C GLY A 267 13.49 -1.08 13.51
N GLN A 268 12.93 0.00 14.06
CA GLN A 268 13.68 1.26 14.23
C GLN A 268 14.91 1.10 15.14
N GLN A 269 14.83 0.27 16.20
CA GLN A 269 15.97 -0.01 17.06
C GLN A 269 17.05 -0.81 16.32
N ALA A 270 16.67 -1.82 15.54
CA ALA A 270 17.59 -2.57 14.70
C ALA A 270 18.29 -1.66 13.68
N LEU A 271 17.54 -0.77 13.01
CA LEU A 271 18.11 0.23 12.10
C LEU A 271 19.11 1.17 12.80
N ARG A 272 18.83 1.60 14.04
CA ARG A 272 19.77 2.43 14.83
C ARG A 272 21.07 1.69 15.12
N ARG A 273 21.00 0.41 15.51
CA ARG A 273 22.19 -0.41 15.78
C ARG A 273 22.98 -0.70 14.50
N PHE A 274 22.28 -1.01 13.41
CA PHE A 274 22.89 -1.20 12.09
C PHE A 274 23.67 0.03 11.63
N LEU A 275 23.12 1.25 11.84
CA LEU A 275 23.85 2.49 11.55
C LEU A 275 25.09 2.71 12.43
N GLY A 276 25.24 1.98 13.54
CA GLY A 276 26.46 1.95 14.36
C GLY A 276 27.55 1.02 13.82
N ARG A 277 27.22 0.11 12.89
CA ARG A 277 28.18 -0.84 12.32
C ARG A 277 29.18 -0.17 11.37
N ASN A 278 30.31 -0.84 11.18
CA ASN A 278 31.32 -0.49 10.17
C ASN A 278 31.12 -1.30 8.87
N CYS A 279 29.92 -1.20 8.27
CA CYS A 279 29.61 -1.76 6.95
C CYS A 279 29.49 -0.65 5.89
N ASN A 280 29.41 -1.03 4.61
CA ASN A 280 29.41 -0.08 3.50
C ASN A 280 28.17 0.81 3.53
N THR A 281 26.98 0.24 3.75
CA THR A 281 25.72 0.99 3.83
C THR A 281 25.77 2.02 4.95
N ALA A 282 26.18 1.62 6.16
CA ALA A 282 26.21 2.52 7.30
C ALA A 282 27.23 3.66 7.11
N ARG A 283 28.40 3.38 6.51
CA ARG A 283 29.37 4.42 6.12
C ARG A 283 28.76 5.40 5.13
N TRP A 284 28.14 4.89 4.06
CA TRP A 284 27.50 5.71 3.03
C TRP A 284 26.41 6.61 3.61
N VAL A 285 25.51 6.08 4.45
CA VAL A 285 24.44 6.89 5.07
C VAL A 285 25.03 7.96 5.98
N ARG A 286 26.07 7.66 6.75
CA ARG A 286 26.69 8.64 7.64
C ARG A 286 27.40 9.78 6.89
N SER A 287 27.97 9.50 5.71
CA SER A 287 28.66 10.51 4.91
C SER A 287 27.72 11.41 4.10
N HIS A 288 26.53 10.91 3.70
CA HIS A 288 25.62 11.64 2.81
C HIS A 288 24.39 12.23 3.51
N VAL A 289 23.93 11.63 4.62
CA VAL A 289 22.65 11.97 5.25
C VAL A 289 22.84 12.56 6.63
N SER A 290 22.14 13.67 6.89
CA SER A 290 22.18 14.37 8.17
C SER A 290 21.73 13.45 9.32
N PRO A 291 22.35 13.53 10.52
CA PRO A 291 22.05 12.63 11.64
C PRO A 291 20.56 12.47 11.97
N ALA A 292 19.80 13.58 11.91
CA ALA A 292 18.37 13.59 12.23
C ALA A 292 17.50 12.81 11.23
N GLN A 293 17.97 12.61 10.00
CA GLN A 293 17.20 11.98 8.91
C GLN A 293 17.59 10.52 8.65
N ARG A 294 18.71 10.04 9.21
CA ARG A 294 19.32 8.74 8.82
C ARG A 294 18.38 7.55 8.98
N ILE A 295 17.60 7.48 10.06
CA ILE A 295 16.69 6.35 10.30
C ILE A 295 15.54 6.34 9.30
N LYS A 296 14.92 7.51 9.07
CA LYS A 296 13.84 7.63 8.09
C LYS A 296 14.34 7.29 6.69
N PHE A 297 15.47 7.89 6.30
CA PHE A 297 16.11 7.64 5.01
C PHE A 297 16.44 6.16 4.82
N LEU A 298 17.13 5.54 5.78
CA LEU A 298 17.48 4.13 5.70
C LEU A 298 16.22 3.24 5.67
N GLY A 299 15.15 3.63 6.37
CA GLY A 299 13.85 2.97 6.28
C GLY A 299 13.22 3.04 4.90
N ASP A 300 13.28 4.20 4.23
CA ASP A 300 12.81 4.36 2.85
C ASP A 300 13.64 3.48 1.87
N ILE A 301 14.97 3.44 2.03
CA ILE A 301 15.83 2.53 1.22
C ILE A 301 15.55 1.05 1.53
N LEU A 302 15.36 0.68 2.79
CA LEU A 302 15.00 -0.68 3.19
C LEU A 302 13.66 -1.11 2.61
N PHE A 303 12.71 -0.18 2.48
CA PHE A 303 11.47 -0.45 1.79
C PHE A 303 11.71 -0.81 0.32
N ALA A 304 12.56 -0.08 -0.42
CA ALA A 304 12.90 -0.46 -1.80
C ALA A 304 13.60 -1.83 -1.89
N VAL A 305 14.49 -2.14 -0.94
CA VAL A 305 15.28 -3.39 -0.96
C VAL A 305 14.50 -4.62 -0.53
N GLU A 306 13.54 -4.49 0.39
CA GLU A 306 12.91 -5.62 1.07
C GLU A 306 11.41 -5.38 1.28
N GLY A 307 11.05 -4.24 1.86
CA GLY A 307 9.68 -4.01 2.32
C GLY A 307 8.65 -4.00 1.18
N GLY A 308 9.01 -3.38 0.06
CA GLY A 308 8.15 -3.10 -1.09
C GLY A 308 8.14 -4.15 -2.18
N LEU A 309 8.90 -5.24 -2.00
CA LEU A 309 8.97 -6.32 -2.97
C LEU A 309 7.67 -7.12 -3.02
N LEU A 310 7.25 -7.51 -4.21
CA LEU A 310 5.99 -8.17 -4.51
C LEU A 310 6.18 -9.62 -4.96
N ARG A 311 5.36 -10.53 -4.42
CA ARG A 311 5.18 -11.86 -5.00
C ARG A 311 4.08 -11.79 -6.06
N THR A 312 4.17 -12.60 -7.12
CA THR A 312 3.23 -12.57 -8.26
C THR A 312 2.98 -11.16 -8.78
N HIS A 313 4.07 -10.40 -8.95
CA HIS A 313 4.05 -9.01 -9.37
C HIS A 313 3.52 -8.89 -10.81
N TYR A 314 2.38 -8.21 -10.96
CA TYR A 314 1.81 -7.83 -12.23
C TYR A 314 2.60 -6.68 -12.84
N ARG A 315 3.54 -7.00 -13.74
CA ARG A 315 4.46 -6.03 -14.35
C ARG A 315 3.93 -5.50 -15.67
N TRP A 316 4.09 -4.18 -15.85
CA TRP A 316 3.72 -3.46 -17.06
C TRP A 316 4.47 -2.11 -17.11
N PRO A 317 4.70 -1.53 -18.30
CA PRO A 317 5.68 -0.45 -18.46
C PRO A 317 5.48 0.75 -17.55
N LEU A 318 4.23 1.21 -17.41
CA LEU A 318 3.92 2.37 -16.58
C LEU A 318 4.15 2.10 -15.08
N ALA A 319 3.79 0.93 -14.57
CA ALA A 319 4.05 0.61 -13.16
C ALA A 319 5.54 0.48 -12.87
N ASP A 320 6.29 -0.17 -13.78
CA ASP A 320 7.74 -0.29 -13.65
C ASP A 320 8.41 1.09 -13.67
N GLU A 321 7.94 2.01 -14.52
CA GLU A 321 8.42 3.39 -14.55
C GLU A 321 8.11 4.13 -13.23
N LEU A 322 6.86 4.05 -12.73
CA LEU A 322 6.46 4.69 -11.48
C LEU A 322 7.31 4.19 -10.30
N ARG A 323 7.50 2.87 -10.19
CA ARG A 323 8.34 2.26 -9.16
C ARG A 323 9.78 2.74 -9.28
N ARG A 324 10.37 2.73 -10.47
CA ARG A 324 11.73 3.20 -10.72
C ARG A 324 11.92 4.65 -10.29
N LEU A 325 11.01 5.54 -10.69
CA LEU A 325 11.05 6.96 -10.32
C LEU A 325 10.94 7.15 -8.79
N TRP A 326 10.10 6.35 -8.13
CA TRP A 326 9.94 6.42 -6.68
C TRP A 326 11.20 5.93 -5.97
N GLU A 327 11.64 4.70 -6.27
CA GLU A 327 12.74 4.06 -5.57
C GLU A 327 14.09 4.75 -5.83
N ILE A 328 14.33 5.23 -7.07
CA ILE A 328 15.65 5.76 -7.46
C ILE A 328 15.72 7.28 -7.32
N GLU A 329 14.68 8.02 -7.72
CA GLU A 329 14.75 9.48 -7.92
C GLU A 329 14.06 10.29 -6.81
N SER A 330 13.34 9.64 -5.89
CA SER A 330 12.50 10.31 -4.89
C SER A 330 12.96 10.15 -3.44
N GLN A 331 14.21 9.73 -3.21
CA GLN A 331 14.77 9.48 -1.86
C GLN A 331 15.26 10.75 -1.14
N GLY A 332 14.99 11.93 -1.71
CA GLY A 332 15.27 13.24 -1.13
C GLY A 332 16.52 13.92 -1.70
N SER A 333 16.76 15.16 -1.30
CA SER A 333 17.83 16.02 -1.84
C SER A 333 19.25 15.49 -1.62
N HIS A 334 19.44 14.64 -0.61
CA HIS A 334 20.74 14.02 -0.30
C HIS A 334 21.03 12.76 -1.11
N CYS A 335 20.05 12.26 -1.87
CA CYS A 335 20.16 11.05 -2.67
C CYS A 335 19.31 11.19 -3.93
N PRO A 336 19.77 11.99 -4.92
CA PRO A 336 19.05 12.16 -6.19
C PRO A 336 19.05 10.87 -7.03
N ASN A 337 19.93 9.92 -6.73
CA ASN A 337 19.96 8.60 -7.33
C ASN A 337 20.27 7.56 -6.25
N ALA A 338 19.30 6.70 -5.94
CA ALA A 338 19.42 5.70 -4.89
C ALA A 338 20.06 4.36 -5.32
N THR A 339 20.47 4.22 -6.59
CA THR A 339 20.99 2.95 -7.14
C THR A 339 22.13 2.38 -6.31
N GLU A 340 23.12 3.22 -5.96
CA GLU A 340 24.27 2.78 -5.16
C GLU A 340 23.85 2.30 -3.78
N ILE A 341 23.08 3.11 -3.04
CA ILE A 341 22.72 2.80 -1.65
C ILE A 341 21.75 1.61 -1.56
N ILE A 342 20.87 1.42 -2.54
CA ILE A 342 20.01 0.23 -2.66
C ILE A 342 20.89 -1.03 -2.83
N SER A 343 21.89 -0.98 -3.71
CA SER A 343 22.82 -2.10 -3.92
C SER A 343 23.64 -2.41 -2.66
N LEU A 344 24.18 -1.38 -1.99
CA LEU A 344 24.91 -1.53 -0.74
C LEU A 344 24.02 -2.17 0.34
N LEU A 345 22.80 -1.65 0.55
CA LEU A 345 21.90 -2.19 1.58
C LEU A 345 21.49 -3.62 1.26
N ARG A 346 21.21 -3.95 -0.01
CA ARG A 346 20.87 -5.32 -0.42
C ARG A 346 21.98 -6.31 -0.05
N ASN A 347 23.24 -5.95 -0.26
CA ASN A 347 24.39 -6.77 0.15
C ASN A 347 24.55 -6.86 1.68
N ASP A 348 24.16 -5.80 2.41
CA ASP A 348 24.27 -5.72 3.86
C ASP A 348 23.01 -6.23 4.61
N ILE A 349 21.97 -6.76 3.93
CA ILE A 349 20.75 -7.31 4.58
C ILE A 349 21.10 -8.39 5.63
N PRO A 350 22.01 -9.35 5.39
CA PRO A 350 22.40 -10.32 6.42
C PRO A 350 22.89 -9.63 7.71
N LEU A 351 23.66 -8.55 7.59
CA LEU A 351 24.17 -7.78 8.73
C LEU A 351 23.04 -7.01 9.46
N LEU A 352 22.02 -6.55 8.73
CA LEU A 352 20.82 -5.98 9.35
C LEU A 352 20.00 -7.05 10.09
N ASN A 353 19.90 -8.26 9.53
CA ASN A 353 19.19 -9.36 10.16
C ASN A 353 19.84 -9.80 11.48
N GLU A 354 21.17 -9.75 11.60
CA GLU A 354 21.86 -9.93 12.88
C GLU A 354 21.38 -8.91 13.93
N GLU A 355 21.26 -7.63 13.57
CA GLU A 355 20.77 -6.60 14.51
C GLU A 355 19.29 -6.79 14.88
N ARG A 356 18.48 -7.30 13.95
CA ARG A 356 17.06 -7.65 14.19
C ARG A 356 16.89 -8.84 15.13
N GLN A 357 17.88 -9.72 15.27
CA GLN A 357 17.81 -10.84 16.24
C GLN A 357 17.93 -10.38 17.70
N HIS A 358 18.34 -9.12 17.93
CA HIS A 358 18.62 -8.59 19.27
C HIS A 358 17.57 -7.59 19.78
N VAL A 359 16.42 -7.46 19.11
CA VAL A 359 15.36 -6.50 19.45
C VAL A 359 14.06 -7.16 19.88
#